data_AF-A0A3M1CQ31-F1
#
_entry.id   AF-A0A3M1CQ31-F1
#
_cell.length_a   1.000
_cell.length_b   1.000
_cell.length_c   1.000
_cell.angle_alpha   90.00
_cell.angle_beta   90.00
_cell.angle_gamma   90.00
#
_symmetry.space_group_name_H-M   'P 1'
#
loop_
_entity.id
_entity.type
_entity.pdbx_description
1 polymer ?
#
loop_
_entity_poly.entity_id
_entity_poly.type
_entity_poly.pdbx_seq_one_letter_code
_entity_poly.pdbx_strand_id
1 'polypeptide(L)'
;MTGQAKPKRRIRNFLLDPRFQLKYTLAVVLISGAISVGLGVKLYQSHRESSKIDSLEAELDEEFRKQLLREDRKVIVNLVVFLGGLVVVLTGLGIVATHKIAGPAYALKATLAKIADGRLPNVRNLRRGDELRELAGQLRNMVEQLRAREESELVVLLESMERLKASGVQENLLEELQKLAERKKSRIEDT
;
A
#
# COMPACT_ATOMS: atom_id res chain seq x y z
N MET A 1 5.85 -10.35 37.08
CA MET A 1 5.44 -10.56 35.68
C MET A 1 4.35 -9.54 35.33
N THR A 2 4.73 -8.37 34.81
CA THR A 2 3.77 -7.33 34.45
C THR A 2 3.28 -7.56 33.02
N GLY A 3 2.04 -8.00 32.88
CA GLY A 3 1.38 -8.20 31.58
C GLY A 3 1.16 -6.86 30.90
N GLN A 4 1.96 -6.56 29.86
CA GLN A 4 1.68 -5.42 28.99
C GLN A 4 0.40 -5.68 28.19
N ALA A 5 -0.62 -4.87 28.43
CA ALA A 5 -1.87 -4.88 27.67
C ALA A 5 -1.58 -4.62 26.18
N LYS A 6 -2.00 -5.54 25.31
CA LYS A 6 -1.90 -5.40 23.84
C LYS A 6 -2.59 -4.11 23.39
N PRO A 7 -1.94 -3.23 22.61
CA PRO A 7 -2.57 -1.99 22.15
C PRO A 7 -3.77 -2.31 21.23
N LYS A 8 -4.97 -1.86 21.64
CA LYS A 8 -6.20 -1.92 20.81
C LYS A 8 -6.00 -1.09 19.56
N ARG A 9 -5.84 -1.76 18.40
CA ARG A 9 -5.72 -1.10 17.09
C ARG A 9 -7.01 -0.35 16.77
N ARG A 10 -6.96 0.99 16.72
CA ARG A 10 -8.10 1.82 16.35
C ARG A 10 -8.34 1.73 14.85
N ILE A 11 -9.51 1.23 14.47
CA ILE A 11 -9.97 0.98 13.08
C ILE A 11 -9.94 2.28 12.23
N ARG A 12 -10.03 3.44 12.89
CA ARG A 12 -9.93 4.77 12.26
C ARG A 12 -8.62 5.05 11.51
N ASN A 13 -7.56 4.28 11.75
CA ASN A 13 -6.27 4.42 11.06
C ASN A 13 -6.12 3.54 9.80
N PHE A 14 -7.18 2.87 9.33
CA PHE A 14 -7.08 2.00 8.15
C PHE A 14 -7.03 2.79 6.82
N LEU A 15 -7.63 3.98 6.80
CA LEU A 15 -7.66 4.91 5.67
C LEU A 15 -6.50 5.92 5.78
N LEU A 16 -5.26 5.46 5.66
CA LEU A 16 -4.10 6.38 5.68
C LEU A 16 -4.01 7.21 4.39
N ASP A 17 -4.51 6.67 3.27
CA ASP A 17 -4.56 7.35 1.97
C ASP A 17 -5.82 6.94 1.17
N PRO A 18 -6.98 7.58 1.44
CA PRO A 18 -8.25 7.20 0.85
C PRO A 18 -8.29 7.39 -0.67
N ARG A 19 -7.48 8.30 -1.23
CA ARG A 19 -7.46 8.56 -2.68
C ARG A 19 -6.85 7.40 -3.46
N PHE A 20 -5.73 6.87 -2.97
CA PHE A 20 -5.07 5.72 -3.58
C PHE A 20 -5.94 4.46 -3.46
N GLN A 21 -6.47 4.19 -2.27
CA GLN A 21 -7.39 3.06 -2.01
C GLN A 21 -8.63 3.10 -2.89
N LEU A 22 -9.29 4.27 -2.98
CA LEU A 22 -10.52 4.39 -3.75
C LEU A 22 -10.25 4.24 -5.25
N LYS A 23 -9.14 4.77 -5.79
CA LYS A 23 -8.84 4.69 -7.23
C LYS A 23 -8.75 3.24 -7.71
N TYR A 24 -7.99 2.39 -7.01
CA TYR A 24 -7.81 0.99 -7.42
C TYR A 24 -8.99 0.10 -7.01
N THR A 25 -9.57 0.32 -5.83
CA THR A 25 -10.77 -0.43 -5.42
C THR A 25 -11.93 -0.14 -6.36
N LEU A 26 -12.15 1.12 -6.75
CA LEU A 26 -13.17 1.50 -7.72
C LEU A 26 -12.91 0.86 -9.09
N ALA A 27 -11.65 0.82 -9.56
CA ALA A 27 -11.32 0.14 -10.81
C ALA A 27 -11.69 -1.36 -10.75
N VAL A 28 -11.36 -2.05 -9.67
CA VAL A 28 -11.74 -3.46 -9.47
C VAL A 28 -13.27 -3.61 -9.45
N VAL A 29 -13.98 -2.78 -8.69
CA VAL A 29 -15.45 -2.82 -8.61
C VAL A 29 -16.11 -2.55 -9.97
N LEU A 30 -15.61 -1.57 -10.73
CA LEU A 30 -16.15 -1.25 -12.06
C LEU A 30 -15.90 -2.38 -13.05
N ILE A 31 -14.71 -2.99 -13.06
CA ILE A 31 -14.39 -4.13 -13.91
C ILE A 31 -15.26 -5.33 -13.53
N SER A 32 -15.34 -5.67 -12.24
CA SER A 32 -16.19 -6.74 -11.75
C SER A 32 -17.66 -6.48 -12.06
N GLY A 33 -18.14 -5.24 -11.90
CA GLY A 33 -19.50 -4.82 -12.25
C GLY A 33 -19.78 -4.93 -13.74
N ALA A 34 -18.85 -4.54 -14.61
CA ALA A 34 -18.99 -4.65 -16.06
C ALA A 34 -19.07 -6.12 -16.51
N ILE A 35 -18.19 -6.99 -15.97
CA ILE A 35 -18.25 -8.44 -16.20
C ILE A 35 -19.60 -8.98 -15.72
N SER A 36 -20.04 -8.53 -14.55
CA SER A 36 -21.29 -8.96 -13.93
C SER A 36 -22.51 -8.64 -14.79
N VAL A 37 -22.59 -7.39 -15.27
CA VAL A 37 -23.65 -6.92 -16.16
C VAL A 37 -23.58 -7.66 -17.50
N GLY A 38 -22.40 -7.85 -18.07
CA GLY A 38 -22.22 -8.59 -19.32
C GLY A 38 -22.72 -10.03 -19.23
N LEU A 39 -22.37 -10.75 -18.16
CA LEU A 39 -22.88 -12.10 -17.90
C LEU A 39 -24.40 -12.11 -17.68
N GLY A 40 -24.93 -11.13 -16.93
CA GLY A 40 -26.37 -10.97 -16.73
C GLY A 40 -27.12 -10.77 -18.05
N VAL A 41 -26.62 -9.92 -18.94
CA VAL A 41 -27.20 -9.68 -20.27
C VAL A 41 -27.13 -10.94 -21.13
N LYS A 42 -26.00 -11.64 -21.16
CA LYS A 42 -25.83 -12.89 -21.93
C LYS A 42 -26.78 -13.99 -21.46
N LEU A 43 -27.00 -14.10 -20.16
CA LEU A 43 -27.97 -15.04 -19.58
C LEU A 43 -29.41 -14.64 -19.91
N TYR A 44 -29.75 -13.36 -19.81
CA TYR A 44 -31.08 -12.87 -20.15
C TYR A 44 -31.41 -13.12 -21.63
N GLN A 45 -30.44 -12.89 -22.53
CA GLN A 45 -30.57 -13.20 -23.95
C GLN A 45 -30.76 -14.70 -24.19
N SER A 46 -29.93 -15.54 -23.57
CA SER A 46 -30.05 -17.00 -23.65
C SER A 46 -31.41 -17.49 -23.17
N HIS A 47 -31.95 -16.95 -22.07
CA HIS A 47 -33.26 -17.32 -21.55
C HIS A 47 -34.39 -16.85 -22.48
N ARG A 48 -34.26 -15.66 -23.08
CA ARG A 48 -35.21 -15.17 -24.10
C ARG A 48 -35.18 -16.02 -25.39
N GLU A 49 -34.04 -16.63 -25.69
CA GLU A 49 -33.87 -17.51 -26.85
C GLU A 49 -34.46 -18.90 -26.58
N SER A 50 -34.22 -19.49 -25.41
CA SER A 50 -34.84 -20.76 -24.97
C SER A 50 -36.37 -20.67 -24.91
N SER A 51 -36.92 -19.56 -24.42
CA SER A 51 -38.38 -19.36 -24.35
C SER A 51 -39.08 -19.19 -25.71
N LYS A 52 -38.33 -19.01 -26.81
CA LYS A 52 -38.90 -19.08 -28.18
C LYS A 52 -38.99 -20.52 -28.69
N ILE A 53 -38.12 -21.41 -28.22
CA ILE A 53 -38.11 -22.82 -28.61
C ILE A 53 -39.30 -23.56 -27.96
N ASP A 54 -39.78 -23.11 -26.79
CA ASP A 54 -41.04 -23.56 -26.15
C ASP A 54 -42.28 -23.45 -27.05
N SER A 55 -42.25 -22.62 -28.10
CA SER A 55 -43.38 -22.51 -29.05
C SER A 55 -43.53 -23.71 -29.99
N LEU A 56 -42.54 -24.61 -30.02
CA LEU A 56 -42.56 -25.85 -30.81
C LEU A 56 -43.01 -27.07 -29.99
N GLU A 57 -43.10 -26.95 -28.66
CA GLU A 57 -43.39 -28.03 -27.71
C GLU A 57 -44.68 -27.72 -26.93
N ALA A 58 -45.73 -27.33 -27.67
CA ALA A 58 -47.03 -26.88 -27.16
C ALA A 58 -47.89 -27.97 -26.45
N GLU A 59 -47.27 -29.05 -25.98
CA GLU A 59 -47.90 -30.17 -25.28
C GLU A 59 -47.38 -30.36 -23.84
N LEU A 60 -46.66 -29.38 -23.30
CA LEU A 60 -46.18 -29.42 -21.92
C LEU A 60 -47.27 -28.99 -20.93
N ASP A 61 -47.49 -29.82 -19.91
CA ASP A 61 -48.44 -29.60 -18.82
C ASP A 61 -48.17 -28.26 -18.09
N GLU A 62 -49.24 -27.57 -17.67
CA GLU A 62 -49.19 -26.26 -17.00
C GLU A 62 -48.35 -26.31 -15.71
N GLU A 63 -48.32 -27.47 -15.06
CA GLU A 63 -47.45 -27.74 -13.90
C GLU A 63 -45.96 -27.74 -14.28
N PHE A 64 -45.60 -28.38 -15.40
CA PHE A 64 -44.22 -28.44 -15.88
C PHE A 64 -43.67 -27.05 -16.23
N ARG A 65 -44.48 -26.23 -16.91
CA ARG A 65 -44.15 -24.83 -17.23
C ARG A 65 -43.91 -23.99 -15.96
N LYS A 66 -44.75 -24.15 -14.93
CA LYS A 66 -44.56 -23.47 -13.64
C LYS A 66 -43.31 -23.95 -12.90
N GLN A 67 -42.96 -25.22 -13.04
CA GLN A 67 -41.75 -25.78 -12.45
C GLN A 67 -40.48 -25.23 -13.12
N LEU A 68 -40.44 -25.19 -14.46
CA LEU A 68 -39.37 -24.57 -15.25
C LEU A 68 -39.13 -23.11 -14.87
N LEU A 69 -40.18 -22.28 -14.86
CA LEU A 69 -40.07 -20.87 -14.51
C LEU A 69 -39.57 -20.65 -13.06
N ARG A 70 -39.88 -21.57 -12.15
CA ARG A 70 -39.37 -21.53 -10.76
C ARG A 70 -37.90 -21.92 -10.70
N GLU A 71 -37.47 -22.91 -11.47
CA GLU A 71 -36.06 -23.31 -11.58
C GLU A 71 -35.21 -22.21 -12.22
N ASP A 72 -35.67 -21.63 -13.32
CA ASP A 72 -35.00 -20.50 -13.98
C ASP A 72 -34.84 -19.30 -13.04
N ARG A 73 -35.91 -18.96 -12.30
CA ARG A 73 -35.83 -17.89 -11.30
C ARG A 73 -34.82 -18.20 -10.20
N LYS A 74 -34.74 -19.45 -9.74
CA LYS A 74 -33.74 -19.87 -8.75
C LYS A 74 -32.32 -19.74 -9.31
N VAL A 75 -32.08 -20.15 -10.55
CA VAL A 75 -30.77 -20.02 -11.21
C VAL A 75 -30.35 -18.56 -11.31
N ILE A 76 -31.23 -17.67 -11.77
CA ILE A 76 -30.95 -16.23 -11.89
C ILE A 76 -30.67 -15.61 -10.51
N VAL A 77 -31.51 -15.90 -9.50
CA VAL A 77 -31.33 -15.38 -8.14
C VAL A 77 -30.01 -15.86 -7.53
N ASN A 78 -29.69 -17.15 -7.64
CA ASN A 78 -28.42 -17.70 -7.15
C ASN A 78 -27.21 -17.04 -7.82
N LEU A 79 -27.30 -16.79 -9.12
CA LEU A 79 -26.24 -16.13 -9.87
C LEU A 79 -26.05 -14.68 -9.46
N VAL A 80 -27.14 -13.91 -9.31
CA VAL A 80 -27.08 -12.52 -8.83
C VAL A 80 -26.49 -12.46 -7.42
N VAL A 81 -26.90 -13.35 -6.52
CA VAL A 81 -26.36 -13.44 -5.15
C VAL A 81 -24.87 -13.79 -5.18
N PHE A 82 -24.48 -14.78 -5.97
CA PHE A 82 -23.07 -15.19 -6.10
C PHE A 82 -22.20 -14.05 -6.62
N LEU A 83 -22.66 -13.36 -7.66
CA LEU A 83 -21.95 -12.29 -8.33
C LEU A 83 -21.85 -11.02 -7.46
N GLY A 84 -22.94 -10.67 -6.78
CA GLY A 84 -22.93 -9.62 -5.76
C GLY A 84 -21.98 -9.94 -4.60
N GLY A 85 -22.00 -11.19 -4.14
CA GLY A 85 -21.05 -11.69 -3.14
C GLY A 85 -19.60 -11.58 -3.60
N LEU A 86 -19.31 -11.95 -4.85
CA LEU A 86 -17.98 -11.83 -5.45
C LEU A 86 -17.49 -10.38 -5.47
N VAL A 87 -18.34 -9.42 -5.86
CA VAL A 87 -18.00 -7.98 -5.85
C VAL A 87 -17.65 -7.51 -4.43
N VAL A 88 -18.42 -7.91 -3.42
CA VAL A 88 -18.15 -7.56 -2.02
C VAL A 88 -16.80 -8.13 -1.56
N VAL A 89 -16.52 -9.39 -1.87
CA VAL A 89 -15.24 -10.04 -1.54
C VAL A 89 -14.07 -9.34 -2.22
N LEU A 90 -14.18 -9.05 -3.52
CA LEU A 90 -13.13 -8.35 -4.28
C LEU A 90 -12.90 -6.93 -3.77
N THR A 91 -13.96 -6.23 -3.35
CA THR A 91 -13.85 -4.91 -2.71
C THR A 91 -13.05 -5.01 -1.40
N GLY A 92 -13.39 -5.98 -0.54
CA GLY A 92 -12.67 -6.22 0.70
C GLY A 92 -11.19 -6.56 0.46
N LEU A 93 -10.91 -7.43 -0.50
CA LEU A 93 -9.54 -7.78 -0.90
C LEU A 93 -8.77 -6.58 -1.44
N GLY A 94 -9.39 -5.75 -2.29
CA GLY A 94 -8.78 -4.54 -2.84
C GLY A 94 -8.38 -3.53 -1.77
N ILE A 95 -9.24 -3.31 -0.76
CA ILE A 95 -8.95 -2.43 0.37
C ILE A 95 -7.77 -2.98 1.20
N VAL A 96 -7.77 -4.27 1.51
CA VAL A 96 -6.69 -4.91 2.29
C VAL A 96 -5.36 -4.85 1.53
N ALA A 97 -5.36 -5.20 0.24
CA ALA A 97 -4.18 -5.15 -0.62
C ALA A 97 -3.61 -3.73 -0.68
N THR A 98 -4.47 -2.73 -0.83
CA THR A 98 -4.01 -1.35 -0.94
C THR A 98 -3.41 -0.83 0.36
N HIS A 99 -3.90 -1.28 1.52
CA HIS A 99 -3.32 -0.89 2.81
C HIS A 99 -1.88 -1.44 3.01
N LYS A 100 -1.58 -2.63 2.49
CA LYS A 100 -0.22 -3.22 2.53
C LYS A 100 0.83 -2.45 1.72
N ILE A 101 0.39 -1.55 0.85
CA ILE A 101 1.27 -0.71 0.02
C ILE A 101 1.27 0.73 0.54
N ALA A 102 0.10 1.33 0.75
CA ALA A 102 -0.03 2.75 1.07
C ALA A 102 0.62 3.14 2.41
N GLY A 103 0.43 2.34 3.46
CA GLY A 103 1.02 2.61 4.77
C GLY A 103 2.56 2.60 4.75
N PRO A 104 3.18 1.55 4.19
CA PRO A 104 4.62 1.51 3.94
C PRO A 104 5.13 2.63 3.05
N ALA A 105 4.42 2.96 1.97
CA ALA A 105 4.81 4.02 1.05
C ALA A 105 4.87 5.38 1.76
N TYR A 106 3.87 5.68 2.60
CA TYR A 106 3.86 6.89 3.43
C TYR A 106 5.05 6.95 4.38
N ALA A 107 5.40 5.82 5.01
CA ALA A 107 6.57 5.75 5.90
C ALA A 107 7.88 6.00 5.15
N LEU A 108 8.04 5.43 3.95
CA LEU A 108 9.22 5.65 3.11
C LEU A 108 9.31 7.10 2.63
N LYS A 109 8.18 7.71 2.23
CA LYS A 109 8.12 9.12 1.84
C LYS A 109 8.59 10.04 2.97
N ALA A 110 8.17 9.77 4.21
CA ALA A 110 8.59 10.56 5.37
C ALA A 110 10.11 10.45 5.62
N THR A 111 10.69 9.26 5.47
CA THR A 111 12.15 9.06 5.56
C THR A 111 12.88 9.80 4.44
N LEU A 112 12.40 9.71 3.21
CA LEU A 112 12.98 10.42 2.06
C LEU A 112 12.96 11.94 2.24
N ALA A 113 11.88 12.50 2.81
CA ALA A 113 11.80 13.92 3.10
C ALA A 113 12.90 14.36 4.09
N LYS A 114 13.13 13.58 5.16
CA LYS A 114 14.23 13.85 6.10
C LYS A 114 15.60 13.80 5.42
N ILE A 115 15.80 12.87 4.49
CA ILE A 115 17.04 12.76 3.70
C ILE A 115 17.21 13.97 2.79
N ALA A 116 16.13 14.43 2.14
CA ALA A 116 16.14 15.64 1.33
C ALA A 116 16.46 16.90 2.16
N ASP A 117 16.04 16.95 3.42
CA ASP A 117 16.42 18.01 4.38
C ASP A 117 17.88 17.87 4.89
N GLY A 118 18.65 16.92 4.35
CA GLY A 118 20.06 16.69 4.68
C GLY A 118 20.29 15.87 5.95
N ARG A 119 19.26 15.26 6.53
CA ARG A 119 19.36 14.40 7.72
C ARG A 119 19.53 12.94 7.33
N LEU A 120 20.17 12.14 8.18
CA LEU A 120 20.37 10.71 7.94
C LEU A 120 19.64 9.89 9.01
N PRO A 121 18.30 9.80 8.97
CA PRO A 121 17.50 9.17 10.02
C PRO A 121 17.58 7.65 9.97
N ASN A 122 17.25 6.98 11.08
CA ASN A 122 17.07 5.53 11.05
C ASN A 122 15.83 5.13 10.25
N VAL A 123 16.01 4.25 9.27
CA VAL A 123 14.91 3.75 8.43
C VAL A 123 14.09 2.74 9.20
N ARG A 124 12.82 3.09 9.50
CA ARG A 124 11.91 2.23 10.25
C ARG A 124 11.67 0.88 9.55
N ASN A 125 11.74 -0.21 10.31
CA ASN A 125 11.36 -1.54 9.81
C ASN A 125 9.88 -1.60 9.43
N LEU A 126 9.60 -2.12 8.23
CA LEU A 126 8.26 -2.43 7.77
C LEU A 126 7.77 -3.78 8.32
N ARG A 127 6.44 -3.98 8.33
CA ARG A 127 5.82 -5.22 8.84
C ARG A 127 6.11 -6.36 7.87
N ARG A 128 6.06 -7.61 8.38
CA ARG A 128 6.42 -8.79 7.58
C ARG A 128 5.57 -8.99 6.32
N GLY A 129 4.32 -8.52 6.31
CA GLY A 129 3.38 -8.66 5.19
C GLY A 129 3.17 -7.39 4.37
N ASP A 130 4.06 -6.41 4.53
CA ASP A 130 4.06 -5.18 3.72
C ASP A 130 4.84 -5.43 2.42
N GLU A 131 4.31 -4.97 1.28
CA GLU A 131 4.89 -5.27 -0.04
C GLU A 131 6.21 -4.52 -0.29
N LEU A 132 6.37 -3.33 0.30
CA LEU A 132 7.55 -2.46 0.08
C LEU A 132 8.75 -2.81 0.97
N ARG A 133 8.79 -4.02 1.54
CA ARG A 133 9.81 -4.42 2.52
C ARG A 133 11.21 -4.45 1.93
N GLU A 134 11.34 -4.91 0.69
CA GLU A 134 12.61 -4.94 -0.03
C GLU A 134 13.13 -3.53 -0.31
N LEU A 135 12.25 -2.65 -0.81
CA LEU A 135 12.57 -1.24 -1.03
C LEU A 135 12.99 -0.54 0.27
N ALA A 136 12.33 -0.83 1.39
CA ALA A 136 12.74 -0.31 2.70
C ALA A 136 14.11 -0.83 3.15
N GLY A 137 14.47 -2.07 2.79
CA GLY A 137 15.80 -2.62 3.01
C GLY A 137 16.86 -1.89 2.19
N GLN A 138 16.60 -1.68 0.90
CA GLN A 138 17.49 -0.91 0.02
C GLN A 138 17.66 0.54 0.51
N LEU A 139 16.56 1.20 0.91
CA LEU A 139 16.62 2.55 1.48
C LEU A 139 17.45 2.59 2.76
N ARG A 140 17.33 1.58 3.62
CA ARG A 140 18.15 1.47 4.84
C ARG A 140 19.62 1.35 4.51
N ASN A 141 19.98 0.44 3.62
CA ASN A 141 21.38 0.26 3.20
C ASN A 141 21.95 1.57 2.62
N MET A 142 21.16 2.30 1.82
CA MET A 142 21.56 3.61 1.29
C MET A 142 21.85 4.61 2.41
N VAL A 143 20.95 4.76 3.40
CA VAL A 143 21.15 5.69 4.51
C VAL A 143 22.34 5.29 5.38
N GLU A 144 22.52 4.00 5.64
CA GLU A 144 23.67 3.47 6.39
C GLU A 144 24.99 3.78 5.67
N GLN A 145 25.06 3.62 4.35
CA GLN A 145 26.25 3.99 3.57
C GLN A 145 26.52 5.50 3.57
N LEU A 146 25.48 6.32 3.43
CA LEU A 146 25.61 7.78 3.53
C LEU A 146 26.11 8.21 4.91
N ARG A 147 25.61 7.56 5.97
CA ARG A 147 26.03 7.82 7.35
C ARG A 147 27.49 7.43 7.57
N ALA A 148 27.87 6.22 7.17
CA ALA A 148 29.25 5.76 7.29
C ALA A 148 30.23 6.68 6.54
N ARG A 149 29.83 7.18 5.36
CA ARG A 149 30.61 8.16 4.62
C ARG A 149 30.75 9.48 5.38
N GLU A 150 29.65 10.05 5.85
CA GLU A 150 29.66 11.31 6.63
C GLU A 150 30.48 11.18 7.93
N GLU A 151 30.38 10.06 8.63
CA GLU A 151 31.21 9.75 9.81
C GLU A 151 32.70 9.72 9.45
N SER A 152 33.08 9.05 8.36
CA SER A 152 34.48 9.00 7.90
C SER A 152 35.01 10.38 7.51
N GLU A 153 34.21 11.20 6.81
CA GLU A 153 34.59 12.56 6.43
C GLU A 153 34.72 13.48 7.65
N LEU A 154 33.87 13.29 8.66
CA LEU A 154 33.93 14.05 9.92
C LEU A 154 35.21 13.74 10.70
N VAL A 155 35.64 12.47 10.76
CA VAL A 155 36.90 12.08 11.40
C VAL A 155 38.09 12.79 10.74
N VAL A 156 38.17 12.73 9.40
CA VAL A 156 39.24 13.38 8.64
C VAL A 156 39.24 14.90 8.84
N LEU A 157 38.05 15.52 8.88
CA LEU A 157 37.90 16.95 9.13
C LEU A 157 38.45 17.35 10.50
N LEU A 158 38.06 16.62 11.55
CA LEU A 158 38.52 16.87 12.92
C LEU A 158 40.04 16.69 13.07
N GLU A 159 40.60 15.62 12.50
CA GLU A 159 42.05 15.41 12.48
C GLU A 159 42.80 16.53 11.75
N SER A 160 42.24 17.01 10.63
CA SER A 160 42.82 18.11 9.86
C SER A 160 42.80 19.42 10.64
N MET A 161 41.71 19.69 11.38
CA MET A 161 41.60 20.86 12.26
C MET A 161 42.65 20.86 13.37
N GLU A 162 42.90 19.73 14.02
CA GLU A 162 43.93 19.61 15.06
C GLU A 162 45.33 19.91 14.51
N ARG A 163 45.66 19.42 13.30
CA ARG A 163 46.94 19.71 12.64
C ARG A 163 47.09 21.20 12.27
N LEU A 164 46.02 21.83 11.81
CA LEU A 164 46.02 23.27 11.48
C LEU A 164 46.19 24.12 12.73
N LYS A 165 45.56 23.73 13.85
CA LYS A 165 45.70 24.38 15.16
C LYS A 165 47.14 24.33 15.65
N ALA A 166 47.81 23.19 15.51
CA ALA A 166 49.24 23.04 15.85
C ALA A 166 50.17 23.88 14.95
N SER A 167 49.72 24.24 13.74
CA SER A 167 50.50 25.01 12.75
C SER A 167 50.30 26.53 12.85
N GLY A 168 49.55 27.03 13.84
CA GLY A 168 49.37 28.47 14.07
C GLY A 168 48.47 29.18 13.04
N VAL A 169 47.51 28.47 12.44
CA VAL A 169 46.55 29.03 11.49
C VAL A 169 45.59 30.02 12.16
N GLN A 170 45.06 30.99 11.40
CA GLN A 170 44.13 32.01 11.88
C GLN A 170 42.89 31.39 12.56
N GLU A 171 42.50 31.97 13.69
CA GLU A 171 41.45 31.46 14.58
C GLU A 171 40.04 31.51 13.95
N ASN A 172 39.80 32.49 13.07
CA ASN A 172 38.56 32.62 12.30
C ASN A 172 38.30 31.41 11.37
N LEU A 173 39.34 30.88 10.72
CA LEU A 173 39.22 29.74 9.82
C LEU A 173 38.93 28.45 10.60
N LEU A 174 39.55 28.29 11.78
CA LEU A 174 39.27 27.17 12.67
C LEU A 174 37.82 27.19 13.17
N GLU A 175 37.27 28.38 13.45
CA GLU A 175 35.87 28.53 13.86
C GLU A 175 34.89 28.13 12.75
N GLU A 176 35.17 28.48 11.49
CA GLU A 176 34.36 28.06 10.33
C GLU A 176 34.37 26.54 10.12
N LEU A 177 35.55 25.91 10.26
CA LEU A 177 35.69 24.46 10.17
C LEU A 177 34.97 23.75 11.32
N GLN A 178 35.00 24.32 12.52
CA GLN A 178 34.25 23.81 13.67
C GLN A 178 32.75 23.84 13.43
N LYS A 179 32.22 24.96 12.90
CA LYS A 179 30.81 25.07 12.50
C LYS A 179 30.46 24.04 11.44
N LEU A 180 31.34 23.77 10.46
CA LEU A 180 31.13 22.72 9.48
C LEU A 180 31.05 21.32 10.12
N ALA A 181 31.96 21.01 11.05
CA ALA A 181 32.00 19.74 11.77
C ALA A 181 30.72 19.54 12.61
N GLU A 182 30.27 20.57 13.34
CA GLU A 182 29.02 20.54 14.10
C GLU A 182 27.80 20.30 13.20
N ARG A 183 27.73 20.97 12.03
CA ARG A 183 26.67 20.71 11.06
C ARG A 183 26.68 19.26 10.57
N LYS A 184 27.84 18.72 10.20
CA LYS A 184 27.96 17.31 9.76
C LYS A 184 27.52 16.35 10.86
N LYS A 185 27.96 16.58 12.10
CA LYS A 185 27.56 15.79 13.28
C LYS A 185 26.04 15.83 13.51
N SER A 186 25.43 17.01 13.42
CA SER A 186 23.97 17.16 13.62
C SER A 186 23.12 16.36 12.61
N ARG A 187 23.63 16.13 11.39
CA ARG A 187 22.94 15.33 10.36
C ARG A 187 22.88 13.85 10.71
N ILE A 188 23.85 13.36 11.48
CA ILE A 188 24.01 11.96 11.88
C ILE A 188 23.18 11.65 13.15
N GLU A 189 23.14 12.58 14.11
CA GLU A 189 22.57 12.34 15.44
C GLU A 189 21.03 12.41 15.50
N ASP A 190 20.36 13.04 14.53
CA ASP A 190 18.92 13.35 14.55
C ASP A 190 18.03 12.11 14.22
N THR A 191 18.10 11.13 15.12
CA THR A 191 17.61 9.75 14.99
C THR A 191 16.14 9.59 15.38
#